data_AF-A0A939UQ01-F1
#
_entry.id   AF-A0A939UQ01-F1
#
_cell.length_a   1.000
_cell.length_b   1.000
_cell.length_c   1.000
_cell.angle_alpha   90.00
_cell.angle_beta   90.00
_cell.angle_gamma   90.00
#
_symmetry.space_group_name_H-M   'P 1'
#
loop_
_entity.id
_entity.type
_entity.pdbx_description
1 polymer ?
#
loop_
_entity_poly.entity_id
_entity_poly.type
_entity_poly.pdbx_seq_one_letter_code
_entity_poly.pdbx_strand_id
1 'polypeptide(L)'
;MPATVNLMQRANRQLLNTLYQKAYRVIGEPLGIEVYRSPEPLGFEDRTRGERLVLHKGDSWGKLFDCGWFHFTGQVPAEAAGCDVVLLIDVSGEGCVVDREGIPLMGITNKASDFDRSHGEPGKRVYPMFLPAAGGENIDVWMDAGLNDLFGKVHDNGAILEADIAVRNNTLLALYYDVEVLEELSRVLPQNRARACTIREKLYEVATRMTGFNEEEALWARETLKPCLEAKGGDAALTLSAIGHSHLDLAWLWPIRETKRKGARTFATVLHYMELYPDFQFVQSQAQLYDWIKKEQPALYEKVKARAAEKRWEPNGAMWVEPDCNMPSGESFVRQFLYGQRFFRDEFGKYCDVCFLPDTFGYSAALPQILRGVGVRYFTTQKMSWNSVNRFPYQSFVWQGLDGSRVLAHMLPEQNYLSSAMPRAIKMNEENYYEKGKSSHALMLFGIGDGGGGPGEEHLERIKRQLNMPEQIPIVQETTSAFFAKLAGEEERLPCWTGEMYLEYHQGTLTTQARNKKWNRRMELSLRDAELLSVMAEALAGKAYPAAELEEIWKEVLLYQFHDILPGSSIGRVYDVSRARYEIMDGRLAGIRRARLCSIGSRI
;
A
#
# COMPACT_ATOMS: atom_id res chain seq x y z
N MET A 1 -6.03 37.72 19.12
CA MET A 1 -5.23 36.53 18.76
C MET A 1 -5.92 35.59 17.76
N PRO A 2 -7.21 35.21 17.89
CA PRO A 2 -7.83 34.25 16.97
C PRO A 2 -7.92 34.73 15.51
N ALA A 3 -8.24 36.02 15.30
CA ALA A 3 -8.37 36.60 13.95
C ALA A 3 -7.04 36.66 13.18
N THR A 4 -5.93 36.96 13.87
CA THR A 4 -4.58 37.03 13.28
C THR A 4 -4.06 35.66 12.89
N VAL A 5 -4.34 34.63 13.70
CA VAL A 5 -3.99 33.23 13.40
C VAL A 5 -4.73 32.74 12.14
N ASN A 6 -6.01 33.06 11.99
CA ASN A 6 -6.79 32.69 10.80
C ASN A 6 -6.30 33.36 9.51
N LEU A 7 -5.80 34.61 9.58
CA LEU A 7 -5.23 35.31 8.42
C LEU A 7 -3.90 34.69 7.98
N MET A 8 -3.01 34.39 8.93
CA MET A 8 -1.72 33.73 8.65
C MET A 8 -1.92 32.34 8.03
N GLN A 9 -2.90 31.57 8.51
CA GLN A 9 -3.23 30.26 7.92
C GLN A 9 -3.69 30.36 6.47
N ARG A 10 -4.51 31.37 6.13
CA ARG A 10 -4.92 31.60 4.75
C ARG A 10 -3.74 31.97 3.86
N ALA A 11 -2.86 32.85 4.34
CA ALA A 11 -1.65 33.24 3.62
C ALA A 11 -0.73 32.03 3.36
N ASN A 12 -0.50 31.18 4.37
CA ASN A 12 0.33 29.98 4.22
C ASN A 12 -0.27 28.96 3.26
N ARG A 13 -1.60 28.75 3.29
CA ARG A 13 -2.28 27.88 2.32
C ARG A 13 -2.14 28.41 0.89
N GLN A 14 -2.27 29.71 0.69
CA GLN A 14 -2.05 30.33 -0.62
C GLN A 14 -0.59 30.20 -1.06
N LEU A 15 0.36 30.38 -0.14
CA LEU A 15 1.78 30.18 -0.38
C LEU A 15 2.06 28.75 -0.84
N LEU A 16 1.57 27.73 -0.13
CA LEU A 16 1.73 26.32 -0.48
C LEU A 16 1.19 25.99 -1.87
N ASN A 17 -0.04 26.44 -2.17
CA ASN A 17 -0.64 26.24 -3.49
C ASN A 17 0.22 26.86 -4.59
N THR A 18 0.71 28.09 -4.35
CA THR A 18 1.54 28.80 -5.32
C THR A 18 2.91 28.15 -5.50
N LEU A 19 3.57 27.73 -4.42
CA LEU A 19 4.85 27.02 -4.46
C LEU A 19 4.72 25.72 -5.27
N TYR A 20 3.70 24.91 -4.99
CA TYR A 20 3.50 23.66 -5.73
C TYR A 20 3.21 23.90 -7.21
N GLN A 21 2.36 24.89 -7.54
CA GLN A 21 2.09 25.25 -8.93
C GLN A 21 3.33 25.79 -9.65
N LYS A 22 4.15 26.61 -8.99
CA LYS A 22 5.37 27.19 -9.56
C LYS A 22 6.54 26.20 -9.62
N ALA A 23 6.53 25.16 -8.78
CA ALA A 23 7.51 24.08 -8.83
C ALA A 23 7.46 23.30 -10.14
N TYR A 24 6.32 23.32 -10.85
CA TYR A 24 6.16 22.67 -12.16
C TYR A 24 5.77 23.70 -13.21
N ARG A 25 6.69 24.05 -14.11
CA ARG A 25 6.42 24.96 -15.22
C ARG A 25 6.26 24.17 -16.50
N VAL A 26 5.04 24.12 -17.04
CA VAL A 26 4.76 23.55 -18.37
C VAL A 26 5.55 24.32 -19.43
N ILE A 27 6.17 23.60 -20.36
CA ILE A 27 7.00 24.13 -21.44
C ILE A 27 6.70 23.38 -22.74
N GLY A 28 6.97 24.03 -23.88
CA GLY A 28 6.77 23.42 -25.19
C GLY A 28 5.30 23.12 -25.52
N GLU A 29 5.13 22.29 -26.55
CA GLU A 29 3.81 21.79 -26.95
C GLU A 29 3.38 20.61 -26.05
N PRO A 30 2.06 20.39 -25.86
CA PRO A 30 1.56 19.18 -25.24
C PRO A 30 2.06 17.91 -25.93
N LEU A 31 2.12 16.81 -25.19
CA LEU A 31 2.50 15.51 -25.73
C LEU A 31 1.47 15.05 -26.77
N GLY A 32 1.96 14.46 -27.87
CA GLY A 32 1.13 13.70 -28.78
C GLY A 32 0.63 12.43 -28.09
N ILE A 33 -0.67 12.12 -28.25
CA ILE A 33 -1.32 11.03 -27.52
C ILE A 33 -1.95 10.04 -28.50
N GLU A 34 -1.42 8.83 -28.52
CA GLU A 34 -2.02 7.70 -29.19
C GLU A 34 -2.40 6.64 -28.14
N VAL A 35 -3.61 6.11 -28.24
CA VAL A 35 -4.14 5.13 -27.28
C VAL A 35 -4.62 3.90 -28.01
N TYR A 36 -4.26 2.72 -27.52
CA TYR A 36 -4.78 1.45 -27.98
C TYR A 36 -5.71 0.88 -26.91
N ARG A 37 -7.02 1.11 -27.09
CA ARG A 37 -8.04 0.74 -26.10
C ARG A 37 -8.45 -0.72 -26.24
N SER A 38 -8.64 -1.39 -25.10
CA SER A 38 -9.17 -2.75 -25.03
C SER A 38 -10.09 -2.93 -23.81
N PRO A 39 -11.09 -3.83 -23.86
CA PRO A 39 -11.96 -4.10 -22.70
C PRO A 39 -11.25 -4.89 -21.59
N GLU A 40 -10.22 -5.65 -21.95
CA GLU A 40 -9.41 -6.48 -21.05
C GLU A 40 -7.93 -6.13 -21.24
N PRO A 41 -7.09 -6.31 -20.21
CA PRO A 41 -5.71 -5.86 -20.24
C PRO A 41 -4.90 -6.68 -21.26
N LEU A 42 -4.07 -5.99 -22.02
CA LEU A 42 -3.15 -6.59 -23.00
C LEU A 42 -1.73 -6.50 -22.47
N GLY A 43 -0.92 -7.55 -22.69
CA GLY A 43 0.51 -7.51 -22.41
C GLY A 43 1.23 -6.53 -23.34
N PHE A 44 2.45 -6.13 -22.98
CA PHE A 44 3.23 -5.13 -23.74
C PHE A 44 3.49 -5.53 -25.20
N GLU A 45 3.72 -6.81 -25.48
CA GLU A 45 3.91 -7.32 -26.85
C GLU A 45 2.65 -7.15 -27.72
N ASP A 46 1.48 -7.17 -27.09
CA ASP A 46 0.17 -7.06 -27.73
C ASP A 46 -0.43 -5.65 -27.61
N ARG A 47 0.34 -4.67 -27.11
CA ARG A 47 -0.15 -3.33 -26.77
C ARG A 47 -0.85 -2.59 -27.90
N THR A 48 -0.48 -2.86 -29.15
CA THR A 48 -1.05 -2.20 -30.33
C THR A 48 -2.23 -2.96 -30.96
N ARG A 49 -2.71 -4.05 -30.34
CA ARG A 49 -3.86 -4.84 -30.86
C ARG A 49 -5.23 -4.25 -30.51
N GLY A 50 -5.28 -3.28 -29.60
CA GLY A 50 -6.50 -2.58 -29.24
C GLY A 50 -7.04 -1.66 -30.35
N GLU A 51 -8.18 -1.04 -30.10
CA GLU A 51 -8.72 0.03 -30.94
C GLU A 51 -7.81 1.26 -30.85
N ARG A 52 -7.20 1.63 -31.97
CA ARG A 52 -6.31 2.79 -32.07
C ARG A 52 -7.12 4.09 -32.08
N LEU A 53 -6.81 4.97 -31.13
CA LEU A 53 -7.38 6.31 -30.96
C LEU A 53 -6.24 7.32 -30.96
N VAL A 54 -6.43 8.46 -31.62
CA VAL A 54 -5.54 9.63 -31.51
C VAL A 54 -6.33 10.70 -30.78
N LEU A 55 -5.86 11.07 -29.59
CA LEU A 55 -6.61 11.89 -28.64
C LEU A 55 -5.86 13.17 -28.29
N HIS A 56 -6.58 14.14 -27.76
CA HIS A 56 -6.04 15.38 -27.21
C HIS A 56 -6.49 15.57 -25.75
N LYS A 57 -5.85 16.50 -25.05
CA LYS A 57 -6.30 16.89 -23.71
C LYS A 57 -7.77 17.33 -23.75
N GLY A 58 -8.56 16.84 -22.81
CA GLY A 58 -10.02 17.02 -22.73
C GLY A 58 -10.82 15.87 -23.34
N ASP A 59 -10.24 15.05 -24.21
CA ASP A 59 -10.94 13.91 -24.80
C ASP A 59 -11.10 12.77 -23.77
N SER A 60 -12.27 12.12 -23.80
CA SER A 60 -12.53 10.89 -23.05
C SER A 60 -12.04 9.68 -23.82
N TRP A 61 -11.41 8.72 -23.13
CA TRP A 61 -10.81 7.56 -23.79
C TRP A 61 -11.57 6.25 -23.60
N GLY A 62 -12.52 6.14 -22.67
CA GLY A 62 -13.21 4.85 -22.44
C GLY A 62 -14.33 4.87 -21.41
N LYS A 63 -14.66 3.67 -20.91
CA LYS A 63 -15.62 3.42 -19.82
C LYS A 63 -14.94 2.73 -18.63
N LEU A 64 -15.63 2.68 -17.49
CA LEU A 64 -15.11 2.05 -16.27
C LEU A 64 -14.53 0.66 -16.55
N PHE A 65 -13.25 0.47 -16.18
CA PHE A 65 -12.42 -0.72 -16.38
C PHE A 65 -12.01 -1.05 -17.83
N ASP A 66 -12.24 -0.16 -18.79
CA ASP A 66 -11.52 -0.22 -20.06
C ASP A 66 -10.02 -0.05 -19.79
N CYS A 67 -9.21 -0.76 -20.56
CA CYS A 67 -7.76 -0.71 -20.53
C CYS A 67 -7.26 0.07 -21.75
N GLY A 68 -6.10 0.71 -21.63
CA GLY A 68 -5.52 1.48 -22.73
C GLY A 68 -4.01 1.49 -22.63
N TRP A 69 -3.33 1.13 -23.70
CA TRP A 69 -1.91 1.42 -23.86
C TRP A 69 -1.77 2.81 -24.46
N PHE A 70 -1.28 3.74 -23.65
CA PHE A 70 -0.98 5.10 -24.06
C PHE A 70 0.46 5.17 -24.59
N HIS A 71 0.62 5.81 -25.74
CA HIS A 71 1.89 6.17 -26.32
C HIS A 71 1.98 7.70 -26.37
N PHE A 72 2.81 8.24 -25.49
CA PHE A 72 3.09 9.67 -25.41
C PHE A 72 4.36 9.99 -26.18
N THR A 73 4.26 10.95 -27.09
CA THR A 73 5.39 11.41 -27.92
C THR A 73 5.57 12.92 -27.84
N GLY A 74 6.79 13.39 -28.03
CA GLY A 74 7.08 14.82 -28.01
C GLY A 74 8.58 15.11 -28.14
N GLN A 75 8.93 16.39 -28.02
CA GLN A 75 10.33 16.81 -28.01
C GLN A 75 10.55 17.83 -26.89
N VAL A 76 11.62 17.61 -26.11
CA VAL A 76 12.02 18.54 -25.06
C VAL A 76 12.49 19.86 -25.72
N PRO A 77 11.92 21.01 -25.36
CA PRO A 77 12.38 22.31 -25.86
C PRO A 77 13.87 22.55 -25.56
N ALA A 78 14.60 23.16 -26.50
CA ALA A 78 16.03 23.47 -26.31
C ALA A 78 16.30 24.39 -25.11
N GLU A 79 15.35 25.24 -24.75
CA GLU A 79 15.41 26.12 -23.56
C GLU A 79 15.38 25.37 -22.22
N ALA A 80 15.04 24.08 -22.22
CA ALA A 80 15.05 23.24 -21.01
C ALA A 80 16.43 22.63 -20.70
N ALA A 81 17.45 22.91 -21.52
CA ALA A 81 18.82 22.43 -21.29
C ALA A 81 19.32 22.82 -19.89
N GLY A 82 19.83 21.83 -19.15
CA GLY A 82 20.31 21.98 -17.77
C GLY A 82 19.21 21.97 -16.71
N CYS A 83 17.93 21.86 -17.10
CA CYS A 83 16.80 21.76 -16.16
C CYS A 83 16.35 20.30 -15.99
N ASP A 84 15.72 20.02 -14.85
CA ASP A 84 15.03 18.75 -14.62
C ASP A 84 13.70 18.72 -15.35
N VAL A 85 13.57 17.83 -16.34
CA VAL A 85 12.36 17.68 -17.16
C VAL A 85 11.55 16.46 -16.71
N VAL A 86 10.27 16.71 -16.48
CA VAL A 86 9.27 15.73 -16.06
C VAL A 86 8.08 15.76 -17.01
N LEU A 87 7.30 14.68 -17.04
CA LEU A 87 6.01 14.63 -17.70
C LEU A 87 4.90 14.76 -16.65
N LEU A 88 3.90 15.57 -16.97
CA LEU A 88 2.67 15.71 -16.19
C LEU A 88 1.58 14.91 -16.91
N ILE A 89 1.16 13.81 -16.30
CA ILE A 89 0.23 12.84 -16.89
C ILE A 89 -0.93 12.63 -15.92
N ASP A 90 -2.14 12.96 -16.35
CA ASP A 90 -3.38 12.64 -15.67
C ASP A 90 -4.43 12.26 -16.72
N VAL A 91 -4.68 10.96 -16.85
CA VAL A 91 -5.62 10.39 -17.82
C VAL A 91 -6.98 10.07 -17.19
N SER A 92 -7.29 10.66 -16.03
CA SER A 92 -8.48 10.34 -15.22
C SER A 92 -8.61 8.84 -14.90
N GLY A 93 -7.47 8.18 -14.75
CA GLY A 93 -7.38 6.79 -14.40
C GLY A 93 -6.02 6.44 -13.81
N GLU A 94 -5.88 5.17 -13.49
CA GLU A 94 -4.66 4.57 -12.97
C GLU A 94 -3.75 4.14 -14.12
N GLY A 95 -2.46 4.44 -14.03
CA GLY A 95 -1.45 4.14 -15.06
C GLY A 95 -0.20 3.47 -14.51
N CYS A 96 0.57 2.86 -15.41
CA CYS A 96 1.90 2.36 -15.15
C CYS A 96 2.80 2.62 -16.35
N VAL A 97 3.76 3.54 -16.19
CA VAL A 97 4.79 3.80 -17.20
C VAL A 97 5.74 2.60 -17.25
N VAL A 98 6.18 2.23 -18.44
CA VAL A 98 7.07 1.08 -18.68
C VAL A 98 8.31 1.51 -19.47
N ASP A 99 9.38 0.70 -19.38
CA ASP A 99 10.54 0.84 -20.26
C ASP A 99 10.28 0.27 -21.67
N ARG A 100 11.33 0.25 -22.51
CA ARG A 100 11.23 -0.19 -23.91
C ARG A 100 10.91 -1.68 -24.05
N GLU A 101 11.17 -2.45 -23.00
CA GLU A 101 10.92 -3.88 -22.90
C GLU A 101 9.57 -4.17 -22.23
N GLY A 102 8.85 -3.15 -21.75
CA GLY A 102 7.55 -3.28 -21.11
C GLY A 102 7.62 -3.53 -19.61
N ILE A 103 8.79 -3.37 -18.98
CA ILE A 103 8.96 -3.55 -17.54
C ILE A 103 8.41 -2.31 -16.80
N PRO A 104 7.54 -2.47 -15.80
CA PRO A 104 7.02 -1.37 -14.98
C PRO A 104 8.12 -0.50 -14.37
N LEU A 105 8.00 0.83 -14.56
CA LEU A 105 8.91 1.85 -14.02
C LEU A 105 8.27 2.67 -12.90
N MET A 106 7.05 3.17 -13.12
CA MET A 106 6.38 4.03 -12.14
C MET A 106 4.87 4.05 -12.35
N GLY A 107 4.12 4.01 -11.26
CA GLY A 107 2.66 4.13 -11.27
C GLY A 107 2.22 5.59 -11.37
N ILE A 108 1.15 5.81 -12.14
CA ILE A 108 0.42 7.06 -12.23
C ILE A 108 -0.95 6.89 -11.58
N THR A 109 -1.39 7.89 -10.84
CA THR A 109 -2.71 7.93 -10.18
C THR A 109 -3.34 9.29 -10.41
N ASN A 110 -4.62 9.31 -10.77
CA ASN A 110 -5.33 10.55 -11.07
C ASN A 110 -5.56 11.40 -9.81
N LYS A 111 -5.58 12.73 -9.97
CA LYS A 111 -5.79 13.66 -8.84
C LYS A 111 -7.21 13.65 -8.27
N ALA A 112 -8.17 13.34 -9.13
CA ALA A 112 -9.59 13.31 -8.77
C ALA A 112 -9.98 12.00 -8.06
N SER A 113 -9.04 11.05 -7.89
CA SER A 113 -9.31 9.79 -7.19
C SER A 113 -10.04 10.04 -5.88
N ASP A 114 -11.03 9.21 -5.59
CA ASP A 114 -11.55 9.13 -4.24
C ASP A 114 -10.41 8.65 -3.35
N PHE A 115 -10.19 9.33 -2.23
CA PHE A 115 -9.25 8.96 -1.17
C PHE A 115 -9.58 9.85 0.02
N ASP A 116 -9.46 9.34 1.24
CA ASP A 116 -9.66 10.19 2.42
C ASP A 116 -8.51 11.20 2.52
N ARG A 117 -8.82 12.46 2.16
CA ARG A 117 -7.84 13.55 2.10
C ARG A 117 -7.27 13.93 3.47
N SER A 118 -7.82 13.41 4.57
CA SER A 118 -7.19 13.53 5.89
C SER A 118 -5.88 12.75 5.98
N HIS A 119 -5.71 11.70 5.17
CA HIS A 119 -4.50 10.89 5.05
C HIS A 119 -3.50 11.41 4.00
N GLY A 120 -3.89 12.40 3.19
CA GLY A 120 -3.05 12.99 2.16
C GLY A 120 -3.80 13.19 0.86
N GLU A 121 -3.19 13.87 -0.10
CA GLU A 121 -3.80 14.04 -1.42
C GLU A 121 -3.42 12.87 -2.32
N PRO A 122 -4.39 12.25 -3.03
CA PRO A 122 -4.06 11.34 -4.12
C PRO A 122 -3.45 12.12 -5.30
N GLY A 123 -2.90 11.42 -6.29
CA GLY A 123 -2.45 12.06 -7.53
C GLY A 123 -0.96 11.96 -7.80
N LYS A 124 -0.47 10.74 -8.07
CA LYS A 124 0.89 10.51 -8.56
C LYS A 124 0.94 10.77 -10.05
N ARG A 125 1.05 12.04 -10.44
CA ARG A 125 0.91 12.49 -11.84
C ARG A 125 2.22 12.94 -12.51
N VAL A 126 3.33 12.90 -11.78
CA VAL A 126 4.64 13.38 -12.24
C VAL A 126 5.51 12.18 -12.57
N TYR A 127 5.96 12.08 -13.82
CA TYR A 127 6.93 11.08 -14.25
C TYR A 127 8.28 11.75 -14.55
N PRO A 128 9.36 11.44 -13.82
CA PRO A 128 10.69 11.98 -14.11
C PRO A 128 11.25 11.38 -15.40
N MET A 129 11.75 12.23 -16.30
CA MET A 129 12.24 11.80 -17.61
C MET A 129 13.73 12.09 -17.81
N PHE A 130 14.14 13.36 -17.76
CA PHE A 130 15.53 13.78 -18.02
C PHE A 130 16.03 14.70 -16.90
N LEU A 131 16.94 14.21 -16.07
CA LEU A 131 17.39 14.86 -14.83
C LEU A 131 18.93 14.93 -14.76
N PRO A 132 19.59 15.95 -15.33
CA PRO A 132 19.04 17.08 -16.10
C PRO A 132 18.85 16.75 -17.59
N ALA A 133 18.04 17.54 -18.29
CA ALA A 133 17.89 17.49 -19.74
C ALA A 133 19.03 18.18 -20.49
N ALA A 134 19.39 17.65 -21.66
CA ALA A 134 20.30 18.28 -22.62
C ALA A 134 19.61 19.36 -23.48
N GLY A 135 18.28 19.29 -23.64
CA GLY A 135 17.50 20.11 -24.55
C GLY A 135 17.44 19.48 -25.96
N GLY A 136 16.23 19.32 -26.49
CA GLY A 136 15.99 18.72 -27.81
C GLY A 136 15.78 17.20 -27.82
N GLU A 137 15.84 16.52 -26.67
CA GLU A 137 15.60 15.07 -26.60
C GLU A 137 14.19 14.68 -27.04
N ASN A 138 14.07 13.51 -27.66
CA ASN A 138 12.78 12.94 -28.04
C ASN A 138 12.14 12.24 -26.85
N ILE A 139 10.85 12.48 -26.67
CA ILE A 139 10.00 11.78 -25.71
C ILE A 139 9.29 10.66 -26.46
N ASP A 140 9.44 9.45 -25.95
CA ASP A 140 8.79 8.22 -26.42
C ASP A 140 8.50 7.35 -25.20
N VAL A 141 7.26 7.46 -24.70
CA VAL A 141 6.85 6.84 -23.43
C VAL A 141 5.59 6.01 -23.62
N TRP A 142 5.66 4.77 -23.16
CA TRP A 142 4.51 3.87 -23.11
C TRP A 142 3.98 3.74 -21.69
N MET A 143 2.66 3.67 -21.56
CA MET A 143 1.97 3.52 -20.27
C MET A 143 0.77 2.60 -20.40
N ASP A 144 0.68 1.58 -19.55
CA ASP A 144 -0.52 0.76 -19.37
C ASP A 144 -1.50 1.47 -18.44
N ALA A 145 -2.71 1.76 -18.89
CA ALA A 145 -3.70 2.51 -18.11
C ALA A 145 -5.04 1.76 -17.97
N GLY A 146 -5.66 1.87 -16.81
CA GLY A 146 -7.03 1.41 -16.53
C GLY A 146 -7.93 2.61 -16.27
N LEU A 147 -9.10 2.66 -16.91
CA LEU A 147 -10.05 3.73 -16.65
C LEU A 147 -10.84 3.44 -15.38
N ASN A 148 -10.18 3.71 -14.27
CA ASN A 148 -10.69 3.68 -12.91
C ASN A 148 -9.71 4.46 -12.04
N ASP A 149 -10.16 4.96 -10.90
CA ASP A 149 -9.32 5.53 -9.85
C ASP A 149 -8.80 4.44 -8.89
N LEU A 150 -8.22 4.85 -7.74
CA LEU A 150 -7.78 3.92 -6.70
C LEU A 150 -8.91 3.01 -6.19
N PHE A 151 -10.17 3.41 -6.29
CA PHE A 151 -11.33 2.71 -5.71
C PHE A 151 -12.34 2.23 -6.75
N GLY A 152 -11.92 2.09 -8.02
CA GLY A 152 -12.77 1.48 -9.05
C GLY A 152 -13.86 2.40 -9.59
N LYS A 153 -13.64 3.72 -9.63
CA LYS A 153 -14.59 4.72 -10.16
C LYS A 153 -13.99 5.53 -11.30
N VAL A 154 -14.85 6.13 -12.12
CA VAL A 154 -14.43 7.06 -13.19
C VAL A 154 -14.77 8.47 -12.76
N HIS A 155 -13.78 9.35 -12.83
CA HIS A 155 -13.92 10.79 -12.63
C HIS A 155 -13.75 11.52 -13.96
N ASP A 156 -14.20 12.78 -14.01
CA ASP A 156 -14.00 13.68 -15.15
C ASP A 156 -14.41 13.07 -16.52
N ASN A 157 -15.40 12.18 -16.51
CA ASN A 157 -15.85 11.43 -17.68
C ASN A 157 -14.73 10.66 -18.40
N GLY A 158 -13.64 10.32 -17.69
CA GLY A 158 -12.46 9.67 -18.26
C GLY A 158 -11.65 10.56 -19.20
N ALA A 159 -11.68 11.88 -19.00
CA ALA A 159 -10.97 12.83 -19.82
C ALA A 159 -9.45 12.83 -19.54
N ILE A 160 -8.65 13.09 -20.56
CA ILE A 160 -7.22 13.35 -20.37
C ILE A 160 -7.06 14.79 -19.87
N LEU A 161 -6.68 14.96 -18.60
CA LEU A 161 -6.55 16.27 -17.96
C LEU A 161 -5.15 16.85 -18.15
N GLU A 162 -4.12 16.01 -18.14
CA GLU A 162 -2.73 16.41 -18.32
C GLU A 162 -1.98 15.44 -19.23
N ALA A 163 -1.18 16.01 -20.12
CA ALA A 163 -0.26 15.30 -21.01
C ALA A 163 0.80 16.32 -21.46
N ASP A 164 1.57 16.83 -20.50
CA ASP A 164 2.39 18.02 -20.67
C ASP A 164 3.86 17.77 -20.32
N ILE A 165 4.77 18.46 -21.01
CA ILE A 165 6.19 18.52 -20.67
C ILE A 165 6.37 19.66 -19.67
N ALA A 166 7.05 19.43 -18.55
CA ALA A 166 7.30 20.45 -17.55
C ALA A 166 8.74 20.44 -17.04
N VAL A 167 9.24 21.63 -16.67
CA VAL A 167 10.43 21.75 -15.84
C VAL A 167 10.03 21.69 -14.38
N ARG A 168 10.73 20.84 -13.62
CA ARG A 168 10.61 20.75 -12.16
C ARG A 168 11.68 21.62 -11.49
N ASN A 169 11.26 22.61 -10.71
CA ASN A 169 12.14 23.36 -9.83
C ASN A 169 12.24 22.66 -8.46
N ASN A 170 13.35 21.98 -8.24
CA ASN A 170 13.61 21.23 -7.00
C ASN A 170 13.69 22.11 -5.76
N THR A 171 14.16 23.34 -5.88
CA THR A 171 14.32 24.27 -4.74
C THR A 171 12.97 24.77 -4.24
N LEU A 172 12.07 25.14 -5.16
CA LEU A 172 10.68 25.51 -4.85
C LEU A 172 9.91 24.32 -4.27
N LEU A 173 10.10 23.11 -4.82
CA LEU A 173 9.47 21.91 -4.30
C LEU A 173 9.99 21.55 -2.89
N ALA A 174 11.29 21.68 -2.66
CA ALA A 174 11.86 21.47 -1.33
C ALA A 174 11.34 22.51 -0.32
N LEU A 175 11.19 23.77 -0.74
CA LEU A 175 10.58 24.82 0.06
C LEU A 175 9.09 24.56 0.34
N TYR A 176 8.35 24.02 -0.63
CA TYR A 176 6.96 23.60 -0.42
C TYR A 176 6.86 22.63 0.76
N TYR A 177 7.69 21.59 0.81
CA TYR A 177 7.70 20.63 1.92
C TYR A 177 8.22 21.24 3.24
N ASP A 178 9.18 22.17 3.18
CA ASP A 178 9.66 22.92 4.35
C ASP A 178 8.52 23.71 4.99
N VAL A 179 7.75 24.44 4.17
CA VAL A 179 6.58 25.22 4.60
C VAL A 179 5.46 24.30 5.07
N GLU A 180 5.17 23.21 4.36
CA GLU A 180 4.08 22.28 4.69
C GLU A 180 4.25 21.69 6.09
N VAL A 181 5.42 21.10 6.36
CA VAL A 181 5.72 20.48 7.66
C VAL A 181 5.71 21.51 8.78
N LEU A 182 6.29 22.69 8.57
CA LEU A 182 6.35 23.72 9.61
C LEU A 182 4.98 24.36 9.88
N GLU A 183 4.19 24.62 8.85
CA GLU A 183 2.83 25.15 9.00
C GLU A 183 2.01 24.21 9.88
N GLU A 184 2.04 22.93 9.57
CA GLU A 184 1.26 21.95 10.31
C GLU A 184 1.82 21.71 11.72
N LEU A 185 3.15 21.66 11.87
CA LEU A 185 3.78 21.59 13.20
C LEU A 185 3.31 22.76 14.08
N SER A 186 3.28 23.97 13.53
CA SER A 186 2.84 25.15 14.28
C SER A 186 1.37 25.08 14.72
N ARG A 187 0.54 24.33 14.00
CA ARG A 187 -0.87 24.10 14.33
C ARG A 187 -1.07 23.04 15.41
N VAL A 188 -0.29 21.97 15.37
CA VAL A 188 -0.44 20.85 16.32
C VAL A 188 0.17 21.17 17.68
N LEU A 189 1.18 22.05 17.73
CA LEU A 189 1.78 22.55 18.96
C LEU A 189 0.83 23.46 19.75
N PRO A 190 0.95 23.52 21.09
CA PRO A 190 0.21 24.50 21.87
C PRO A 190 0.57 25.94 21.45
N GLN A 191 -0.45 26.73 21.15
CA GLN A 191 -0.31 28.00 20.40
C GLN A 191 0.47 29.11 21.13
N ASN A 192 0.66 28.96 22.45
CA ASN A 192 1.41 29.87 23.32
C ASN A 192 2.87 29.46 23.53
N ARG A 193 3.33 28.34 22.95
CA ARG A 193 4.73 27.90 23.06
C ARG A 193 5.64 28.73 22.18
N ALA A 194 6.83 29.03 22.68
CA ALA A 194 7.83 29.84 21.96
C ALA A 194 8.17 29.26 20.58
N ARG A 195 8.27 27.93 20.45
CA ARG A 195 8.52 27.26 19.17
C ARG A 195 7.40 27.50 18.17
N ALA A 196 6.14 27.33 18.57
CA ALA A 196 4.99 27.61 17.71
C ALA A 196 4.95 29.08 17.25
N CYS A 197 5.23 30.03 18.16
CA CYS A 197 5.35 31.45 17.81
C CYS A 197 6.49 31.71 16.81
N THR A 198 7.66 31.13 17.05
CA THR A 198 8.85 31.29 16.20
C THR A 198 8.60 30.76 14.79
N ILE A 199 8.00 29.57 14.68
CA ILE A 199 7.66 28.98 13.39
C ILE A 199 6.67 29.87 12.64
N ARG A 200 5.60 30.33 13.29
CA ARG A 200 4.60 31.20 12.64
C ARG A 200 5.21 32.52 12.17
N GLU A 201 6.08 33.12 12.97
CA GLU A 201 6.77 34.36 12.59
C GLU A 201 7.65 34.16 11.35
N LYS A 202 8.42 33.06 11.32
CA LYS A 202 9.26 32.74 10.16
C LYS A 202 8.46 32.39 8.91
N LEU A 203 7.36 31.65 9.05
CA LEU A 203 6.44 31.40 7.94
C LEU A 203 5.80 32.70 7.44
N TYR A 204 5.46 33.63 8.33
CA TYR A 204 4.92 34.94 7.94
C TYR A 204 5.95 35.80 7.21
N GLU A 205 7.21 35.81 7.67
CA GLU A 205 8.34 36.47 7.00
C GLU A 205 8.51 35.93 5.56
N VAL A 206 8.48 34.61 5.40
CA VAL A 206 8.53 33.97 4.08
C VAL A 206 7.32 34.35 3.23
N ALA A 207 6.11 34.20 3.75
CA ALA A 207 4.87 34.45 3.00
C ALA A 207 4.72 35.91 2.55
N THR A 208 5.29 36.87 3.29
CA THR A 208 5.20 38.30 2.96
C THR A 208 6.25 38.76 1.96
N ARG A 209 7.44 38.12 1.94
CA ARG A 209 8.54 38.48 1.04
C ARG A 209 8.56 37.68 -0.26
N MET A 210 7.99 36.47 -0.26
CA MET A 210 7.88 35.66 -1.47
C MET A 210 6.85 36.24 -2.45
N THR A 211 7.35 36.88 -3.51
CA THR A 211 6.50 37.53 -4.52
C THR A 211 6.85 37.07 -5.93
N GLY A 212 8.13 36.86 -6.22
CA GLY A 212 8.62 36.39 -7.51
C GLY A 212 8.61 34.87 -7.67
N PHE A 213 8.71 34.10 -6.57
CA PHE A 213 8.80 32.64 -6.61
C PHE A 213 9.93 32.13 -7.51
N ASN A 214 11.09 32.80 -7.45
CA ASN A 214 12.30 32.44 -8.19
C ASN A 214 13.28 31.69 -7.28
N GLU A 215 14.37 31.21 -7.88
CA GLU A 215 15.41 30.44 -7.19
C GLU A 215 16.03 31.18 -5.99
N GLU A 216 16.34 32.47 -6.16
CA GLU A 216 16.96 33.29 -5.12
C GLU A 216 16.03 33.49 -3.92
N GLU A 217 14.76 33.83 -4.16
CA GLU A 217 13.75 33.93 -3.10
C GLU A 217 13.54 32.58 -2.39
N ALA A 218 13.53 31.49 -3.16
CA ALA A 218 13.34 30.16 -2.60
C ALA A 218 14.51 29.77 -1.68
N LEU A 219 15.76 29.97 -2.13
CA LEU A 219 16.96 29.73 -1.30
C LEU A 219 16.96 30.58 -0.04
N TRP A 220 16.63 31.87 -0.15
CA TRP A 220 16.51 32.75 1.01
C TRP A 220 15.44 32.26 1.99
N ALA A 221 14.26 31.88 1.50
CA ALA A 221 13.16 31.40 2.32
C ALA A 221 13.53 30.08 3.04
N ARG A 222 14.17 29.15 2.34
CA ARG A 222 14.66 27.91 2.95
C ARG A 222 15.68 28.19 4.04
N GLU A 223 16.61 29.11 3.80
CA GLU A 223 17.63 29.47 4.80
C GLU A 223 17.02 30.22 6.01
N THR A 224 15.89 30.90 5.79
CA THR A 224 15.10 31.54 6.86
C THR A 224 14.37 30.50 7.73
N LEU A 225 13.90 29.40 7.14
CA LEU A 225 13.18 28.31 7.82
C LEU A 225 14.10 27.24 8.41
N LYS A 226 15.35 27.13 7.93
CA LYS A 226 16.31 26.10 8.32
C LYS A 226 16.51 25.98 9.84
N PRO A 227 16.63 27.06 10.64
CA PRO A 227 16.76 26.92 12.10
C PRO A 227 15.57 26.21 12.75
N CYS A 228 14.35 26.34 12.19
CA CYS A 228 13.16 25.65 12.71
C CYS A 228 13.20 24.14 12.40
N LEU A 229 13.69 23.77 11.20
CA LEU A 229 13.78 22.40 10.70
C LEU A 229 14.94 21.61 11.29
N GLU A 230 16.12 22.25 11.44
CA GLU A 230 17.34 21.58 11.93
C GLU A 230 17.39 21.45 13.45
N ALA A 231 16.52 22.18 14.17
CA ALA A 231 16.37 22.02 15.61
C ALA A 231 16.13 20.54 15.96
N LYS A 232 16.82 20.03 16.98
CA LYS A 232 16.76 18.62 17.41
C LYS A 232 16.11 18.45 18.78
N GLY A 233 15.26 17.44 18.89
CA GLY A 233 14.68 17.01 20.17
C GLY A 233 15.74 16.52 21.16
N GLY A 234 15.37 16.50 22.44
CA GLY A 234 16.20 15.94 23.51
C GLY A 234 16.02 14.44 23.68
N ASP A 235 16.31 13.93 24.88
CA ASP A 235 16.12 12.52 25.23
C ASP A 235 14.66 12.10 25.09
N ALA A 236 14.43 10.99 24.39
CA ALA A 236 13.09 10.54 24.05
C ALA A 236 12.58 9.46 25.00
N ALA A 237 11.36 9.65 25.50
CA ALA A 237 10.64 8.64 26.29
C ALA A 237 9.88 7.62 25.41
N LEU A 238 9.61 7.99 24.15
CA LEU A 238 8.92 7.17 23.15
C LEU A 238 9.58 7.43 21.80
N THR A 239 9.81 6.38 21.02
CA THR A 239 10.30 6.46 19.64
C THR A 239 9.28 5.84 18.69
N LEU A 240 9.00 6.54 17.59
CA LEU A 240 8.12 6.06 16.54
C LEU A 240 8.92 5.35 15.44
N SER A 241 8.67 4.05 15.26
CA SER A 241 9.21 3.27 14.15
C SER A 241 8.29 3.47 12.95
N ALA A 242 8.80 4.07 11.88
CA ALA A 242 8.05 4.37 10.67
C ALA A 242 8.46 3.42 9.54
N ILE A 243 7.49 2.86 8.84
CA ILE A 243 7.75 2.03 7.66
C ILE A 243 6.72 2.30 6.58
N GLY A 244 7.17 2.34 5.33
CA GLY A 244 6.29 2.47 4.19
C GLY A 244 5.45 1.21 4.03
N HIS A 245 4.17 1.38 3.77
CA HIS A 245 3.26 0.27 3.55
C HIS A 245 2.30 0.60 2.40
N SER A 246 1.86 -0.41 1.68
CA SER A 246 0.80 -0.29 0.69
C SER A 246 -0.16 -1.45 0.83
N HIS A 247 -1.17 -1.24 1.65
CA HIS A 247 -2.30 -2.16 1.70
C HIS A 247 -2.96 -2.20 0.33
N LEU A 248 -3.17 -3.40 -0.21
CA LEU A 248 -3.78 -3.60 -1.51
C LEU A 248 -4.79 -4.73 -1.42
N ASP A 249 -6.07 -4.39 -1.59
CA ASP A 249 -7.12 -5.39 -1.63
C ASP A 249 -7.00 -6.26 -2.86
N LEU A 250 -6.97 -7.59 -2.64
CA LEU A 250 -6.82 -8.53 -3.75
C LEU A 250 -8.03 -8.53 -4.67
N ALA A 251 -9.20 -8.19 -4.12
CA ALA A 251 -10.36 -7.71 -4.83
C ALA A 251 -11.32 -7.04 -3.83
N TRP A 252 -11.85 -5.87 -4.19
CA TRP A 252 -12.87 -5.17 -3.41
C TRP A 252 -13.81 -4.40 -4.34
N LEU A 253 -13.43 -3.17 -4.70
CA LEU A 253 -14.17 -2.32 -5.65
C LEU A 253 -13.70 -2.49 -7.10
N TRP A 254 -12.74 -3.38 -7.32
CA TRP A 254 -12.21 -3.75 -8.63
C TRP A 254 -12.06 -5.28 -8.75
N PRO A 255 -12.04 -5.83 -9.99
CA PRO A 255 -11.79 -7.25 -10.20
C PRO A 255 -10.32 -7.63 -9.96
N ILE A 256 -10.05 -8.91 -9.67
CA ILE A 256 -8.71 -9.47 -9.42
C ILE A 256 -7.70 -9.13 -10.55
N ARG A 257 -8.17 -9.08 -11.82
CA ARG A 257 -7.31 -8.71 -12.95
C ARG A 257 -6.68 -7.32 -12.78
N GLU A 258 -7.39 -6.41 -12.13
CA GLU A 258 -6.92 -5.04 -11.90
C GLU A 258 -5.91 -5.02 -10.75
N THR A 259 -6.10 -5.83 -9.71
CA THR A 259 -5.15 -5.96 -8.61
C THR A 259 -3.75 -6.35 -9.09
N LYS A 260 -3.65 -7.24 -10.08
CA LYS A 260 -2.36 -7.64 -10.65
C LYS A 260 -1.59 -6.45 -11.24
N ARG A 261 -2.30 -5.57 -11.96
CA ARG A 261 -1.77 -4.29 -12.49
C ARG A 261 -1.46 -3.31 -11.37
N LYS A 262 -2.35 -3.20 -10.37
CA LYS A 262 -2.13 -2.41 -9.14
C LYS A 262 -0.89 -2.85 -8.37
N GLY A 263 -0.63 -4.15 -8.26
CA GLY A 263 0.57 -4.71 -7.66
C GLY A 263 1.82 -4.26 -8.41
N ALA A 264 1.83 -4.43 -9.74
CA ALA A 264 2.96 -4.09 -10.59
C ALA A 264 3.33 -2.59 -10.46
N ARG A 265 2.35 -1.69 -10.60
CA ARG A 265 2.58 -0.24 -10.51
C ARG A 265 2.95 0.23 -9.10
N THR A 266 2.40 -0.40 -8.06
CA THR A 266 2.80 -0.12 -6.67
C THR A 266 4.25 -0.52 -6.43
N PHE A 267 4.65 -1.74 -6.85
CA PHE A 267 6.01 -2.24 -6.64
C PHE A 267 7.04 -1.41 -7.42
N ALA A 268 6.75 -1.09 -8.68
CA ALA A 268 7.57 -0.19 -9.49
C ALA A 268 7.74 1.19 -8.83
N THR A 269 6.65 1.79 -8.34
CA THR A 269 6.71 3.10 -7.66
C THR A 269 7.58 3.06 -6.41
N VAL A 270 7.44 2.02 -5.57
CA VAL A 270 8.27 1.85 -4.37
C VAL A 270 9.74 1.68 -4.76
N LEU A 271 10.04 0.86 -5.77
CA LEU A 271 11.41 0.67 -6.26
C LEU A 271 12.04 1.97 -6.76
N HIS A 272 11.28 2.76 -7.52
CA HIS A 272 11.71 4.09 -7.97
C HIS A 272 12.07 4.99 -6.78
N TYR A 273 11.22 5.07 -5.76
CA TYR A 273 11.54 5.87 -4.58
C TYR A 273 12.67 5.29 -3.73
N MET A 274 12.90 3.97 -3.74
CA MET A 274 14.07 3.39 -3.08
C MET A 274 15.39 3.80 -3.74
N GLU A 275 15.39 4.10 -5.05
CA GLU A 275 16.56 4.65 -5.75
C GLU A 275 16.85 6.09 -5.30
N LEU A 276 15.81 6.89 -5.10
CA LEU A 276 15.94 8.31 -4.72
C LEU A 276 16.18 8.53 -3.21
N TYR A 277 15.68 7.64 -2.36
CA TYR A 277 15.71 7.78 -0.90
C TYR A 277 16.42 6.59 -0.26
N PRO A 278 17.73 6.65 0.04
CA PRO A 278 18.52 5.52 0.53
C PRO A 278 18.03 4.91 1.86
N ASP A 279 17.44 5.72 2.73
CA ASP A 279 16.95 5.29 4.05
C ASP A 279 15.52 4.71 4.00
N PHE A 280 14.87 4.72 2.84
CA PHE A 280 13.48 4.28 2.71
C PHE A 280 13.35 2.78 2.98
N GLN A 281 12.49 2.46 3.95
CA GLN A 281 12.08 1.12 4.37
C GLN A 281 10.63 0.87 3.97
N PHE A 282 10.34 -0.28 3.36
CA PHE A 282 9.00 -0.66 2.91
C PHE A 282 8.66 -2.09 3.31
N VAL A 283 7.43 -2.35 3.74
CA VAL A 283 6.91 -3.71 4.03
C VAL A 283 5.74 -4.04 3.10
N GLN A 284 5.67 -5.30 2.68
CA GLN A 284 4.51 -5.84 1.99
C GLN A 284 4.23 -7.29 2.42
N SER A 285 2.96 -7.59 2.70
CA SER A 285 2.46 -8.72 3.50
C SER A 285 2.04 -9.95 2.69
N GLN A 286 1.36 -9.76 1.55
CA GLN A 286 0.62 -10.81 0.87
C GLN A 286 1.51 -11.66 -0.06
N ALA A 287 1.74 -12.94 0.25
CA ALA A 287 2.50 -13.84 -0.62
C ALA A 287 1.87 -14.00 -2.02
N GLN A 288 0.53 -14.03 -2.10
CA GLN A 288 -0.21 -14.11 -3.37
C GLN A 288 0.11 -12.95 -4.32
N LEU A 289 0.35 -11.75 -3.78
CA LEU A 289 0.71 -10.59 -4.58
C LEU A 289 2.10 -10.75 -5.18
N TYR A 290 3.09 -11.17 -4.37
CA TYR A 290 4.43 -11.49 -4.87
C TYR A 290 4.40 -12.61 -5.91
N ASP A 291 3.58 -13.65 -5.71
CA ASP A 291 3.45 -14.76 -6.68
C ASP A 291 2.90 -14.27 -8.03
N TRP A 292 1.95 -13.33 -8.04
CA TRP A 292 1.49 -12.71 -9.28
C TRP A 292 2.59 -11.87 -9.95
N ILE A 293 3.31 -11.04 -9.19
CA ILE A 293 4.40 -10.23 -9.76
C ILE A 293 5.52 -11.11 -10.30
N LYS A 294 5.90 -12.18 -9.58
CA LYS A 294 6.87 -13.18 -10.05
C LYS A 294 6.48 -13.79 -11.39
N LYS A 295 5.20 -14.14 -11.57
CA LYS A 295 4.70 -14.80 -12.77
C LYS A 295 4.50 -13.86 -13.94
N GLU A 296 4.00 -12.65 -13.68
CA GLU A 296 3.56 -11.72 -14.73
C GLU A 296 4.60 -10.64 -15.05
N GLN A 297 5.47 -10.31 -14.09
CA GLN A 297 6.49 -9.25 -14.19
C GLN A 297 7.82 -9.72 -13.57
N PRO A 298 8.45 -10.79 -14.10
CA PRO A 298 9.62 -11.42 -13.49
C PRO A 298 10.82 -10.46 -13.35
N ALA A 299 11.05 -9.58 -14.32
CA ALA A 299 12.14 -8.60 -14.24
C ALA A 299 11.93 -7.57 -13.10
N LEU A 300 10.69 -7.16 -12.86
CA LEU A 300 10.32 -6.32 -11.72
C LEU A 300 10.53 -7.07 -10.41
N TYR A 301 10.15 -8.35 -10.37
CA TYR A 301 10.30 -9.20 -9.20
C TYR A 301 11.77 -9.38 -8.77
N GLU A 302 12.70 -9.52 -9.72
CA GLU A 302 14.13 -9.60 -9.39
C GLU A 302 14.65 -8.29 -8.76
N LYS A 303 14.17 -7.12 -9.19
CA LYS A 303 14.48 -5.84 -8.52
C LYS A 303 13.96 -5.83 -7.08
N VAL A 304 12.77 -6.37 -6.82
CA VAL A 304 12.23 -6.54 -5.46
C VAL A 304 13.13 -7.45 -4.62
N LYS A 305 13.56 -8.59 -5.16
CA LYS A 305 14.47 -9.51 -4.46
C LYS A 305 15.81 -8.84 -4.11
N ALA A 306 16.35 -8.01 -5.00
CA ALA A 306 17.56 -7.25 -4.72
C ALA A 306 17.37 -6.30 -3.52
N ARG A 307 16.27 -5.51 -3.50
CA ARG A 307 15.96 -4.62 -2.35
C ARG A 307 15.64 -5.39 -1.06
N ALA A 308 15.11 -6.61 -1.18
CA ALA A 308 14.89 -7.48 -0.03
C ALA A 308 16.20 -8.01 0.56
N ALA A 309 17.16 -8.38 -0.29
CA ALA A 309 18.51 -8.77 0.15
C ALA A 309 19.26 -7.61 0.84
N GLU A 310 19.02 -6.37 0.40
CA GLU A 310 19.50 -5.13 1.04
C GLU A 310 18.80 -4.81 2.36
N LYS A 311 17.76 -5.57 2.76
CA LYS A 311 16.91 -5.31 3.94
C LYS A 311 16.22 -3.94 3.91
N ARG A 312 15.91 -3.44 2.71
CA ARG A 312 15.13 -2.20 2.51
C ARG A 312 13.69 -2.48 2.12
N TRP A 313 13.48 -3.61 1.46
CA TRP A 313 12.18 -4.20 1.22
C TRP A 313 11.97 -5.36 2.20
N GLU A 314 10.96 -5.27 3.05
CA GLU A 314 10.63 -6.29 4.04
C GLU A 314 9.47 -7.16 3.51
N PRO A 315 9.75 -8.36 2.96
CA PRO A 315 8.71 -9.35 2.75
C PRO A 315 8.35 -9.96 4.11
N ASN A 316 7.28 -9.48 4.73
CA ASN A 316 6.81 -9.94 6.04
C ASN A 316 5.29 -9.79 6.14
N GLY A 317 4.63 -10.86 6.59
CA GLY A 317 3.16 -10.97 6.57
C GLY A 317 2.62 -12.39 6.47
N ALA A 318 3.44 -13.40 6.80
CA ALA A 318 3.24 -14.83 7.11
C ALA A 318 2.20 -15.69 6.34
N MET A 319 1.04 -15.16 5.98
CA MET A 319 -0.06 -15.84 5.31
C MET A 319 0.00 -15.71 3.79
N TRP A 320 -0.77 -16.53 3.08
CA TRP A 320 -0.87 -16.50 1.63
C TRP A 320 -1.57 -15.24 1.12
N VAL A 321 -2.68 -14.88 1.75
CA VAL A 321 -3.36 -13.58 1.62
C VAL A 321 -3.56 -12.96 3.00
N GLU A 322 -4.23 -11.81 3.09
CA GLU A 322 -4.79 -11.31 4.35
C GLU A 322 -6.26 -11.78 4.45
N PRO A 323 -6.55 -12.93 5.09
CA PRO A 323 -7.88 -13.53 5.01
C PRO A 323 -8.84 -12.93 6.04
N ASP A 324 -10.13 -13.19 5.86
CA ASP A 324 -11.08 -13.15 6.97
C ASP A 324 -10.63 -14.10 8.10
N CYS A 325 -10.83 -13.69 9.35
CA CYS A 325 -10.41 -14.45 10.53
C CYS A 325 -11.56 -15.04 11.34
N ASN A 326 -12.78 -15.05 10.80
CA ASN A 326 -13.97 -15.59 11.47
C ASN A 326 -14.54 -16.84 10.78
N MET A 327 -14.65 -16.81 9.45
CA MET A 327 -15.34 -17.83 8.66
C MET A 327 -14.47 -19.04 8.24
N PRO A 328 -13.18 -18.89 7.89
CA PRO A 328 -12.34 -20.02 7.52
C PRO A 328 -12.21 -21.07 8.62
N SER A 329 -12.03 -22.33 8.23
CA SER A 329 -11.68 -23.41 9.17
C SER A 329 -10.26 -23.27 9.71
N GLY A 330 -9.98 -23.96 10.82
CA GLY A 330 -8.61 -24.06 11.35
C GLY A 330 -7.60 -24.62 10.34
N GLU A 331 -8.00 -25.62 9.53
CA GLU A 331 -7.14 -26.15 8.46
C GLU A 331 -6.84 -25.08 7.40
N SER A 332 -7.84 -24.26 7.02
CA SER A 332 -7.61 -23.13 6.13
C SER A 332 -6.60 -22.14 6.69
N PHE A 333 -6.65 -21.80 7.99
CA PHE A 333 -5.60 -20.96 8.61
C PHE A 333 -4.23 -21.63 8.55
N VAL A 334 -4.13 -22.93 8.86
CA VAL A 334 -2.87 -23.67 8.72
C VAL A 334 -2.36 -23.61 7.28
N ARG A 335 -3.25 -23.71 6.27
CA ARG A 335 -2.88 -23.60 4.85
C ARG A 335 -2.48 -22.19 4.43
N GLN A 336 -3.14 -21.15 4.96
CA GLN A 336 -2.71 -19.75 4.77
C GLN A 336 -1.24 -19.59 5.20
N PHE A 337 -0.90 -20.04 6.40
CA PHE A 337 0.49 -19.99 6.87
C PHE A 337 1.41 -20.93 6.10
N LEU A 338 0.98 -22.16 5.80
CA LEU A 338 1.82 -23.14 5.12
C LEU A 338 2.29 -22.63 3.75
N TYR A 339 1.38 -22.08 2.94
CA TYR A 339 1.75 -21.58 1.61
C TYR A 339 2.41 -20.20 1.68
N GLY A 340 1.99 -19.32 2.61
CA GLY A 340 2.65 -18.03 2.84
C GLY A 340 4.10 -18.20 3.28
N GLN A 341 4.33 -18.90 4.40
CA GLN A 341 5.66 -19.15 4.95
C GLN A 341 6.57 -19.91 3.98
N ARG A 342 6.03 -20.90 3.25
CA ARG A 342 6.79 -21.63 2.24
C ARG A 342 7.25 -20.69 1.12
N PHE A 343 6.35 -19.84 0.61
CA PHE A 343 6.70 -18.86 -0.40
C PHE A 343 7.81 -17.92 0.08
N PHE A 344 7.67 -17.33 1.27
CA PHE A 344 8.69 -16.41 1.78
C PHE A 344 10.04 -17.09 2.02
N ARG A 345 10.05 -18.32 2.53
CA ARG A 345 11.27 -19.11 2.67
C ARG A 345 11.91 -19.40 1.32
N ASP A 346 11.15 -19.90 0.36
CA ASP A 346 11.67 -20.37 -0.92
C ASP A 346 12.18 -19.20 -1.77
N GLU A 347 11.51 -18.04 -1.72
CA GLU A 347 11.86 -16.89 -2.55
C GLU A 347 12.83 -15.89 -1.89
N PHE A 348 12.76 -15.72 -0.57
CA PHE A 348 13.54 -14.72 0.18
C PHE A 348 14.45 -15.31 1.26
N GLY A 349 14.49 -16.63 1.41
CA GLY A 349 15.40 -17.33 2.31
C GLY A 349 15.07 -17.18 3.80
N LYS A 350 13.89 -16.64 4.16
CA LYS A 350 13.48 -16.42 5.55
C LYS A 350 12.01 -16.70 5.78
N TYR A 351 11.69 -17.13 7.00
CA TYR A 351 10.32 -17.17 7.49
C TYR A 351 9.92 -15.80 8.03
N CYS A 352 8.64 -15.45 7.86
CA CYS A 352 8.03 -14.28 8.45
C CYS A 352 7.83 -14.49 9.95
N ASP A 353 8.10 -13.46 10.75
CA ASP A 353 7.90 -13.46 12.20
C ASP A 353 6.71 -12.60 12.66
N VAL A 354 6.19 -11.75 11.77
CA VAL A 354 4.99 -10.92 11.98
C VAL A 354 3.83 -11.44 11.12
N CYS A 355 2.70 -11.73 11.75
CA CYS A 355 1.42 -11.87 11.07
C CYS A 355 0.78 -10.49 10.93
N PHE A 356 0.55 -10.09 9.69
CA PHE A 356 0.18 -8.72 9.33
C PHE A 356 -1.26 -8.72 8.80
N LEU A 357 -2.22 -8.25 9.61
CA LEU A 357 -3.65 -8.23 9.28
C LEU A 357 -4.29 -6.89 9.69
N PRO A 358 -3.95 -5.78 8.98
CA PRO A 358 -4.44 -4.45 9.35
C PRO A 358 -5.95 -4.31 9.16
N ASP A 359 -6.52 -4.95 8.13
CA ASP A 359 -7.91 -4.70 7.70
C ASP A 359 -8.90 -5.85 7.92
N THR A 360 -8.53 -6.89 8.65
CA THR A 360 -9.43 -8.02 8.90
C THR A 360 -10.55 -7.70 9.90
N PHE A 361 -11.76 -8.18 9.63
CA PHE A 361 -12.98 -7.83 10.39
C PHE A 361 -13.16 -8.67 11.67
N GLY A 362 -12.22 -8.59 12.61
CA GLY A 362 -12.22 -9.33 13.88
C GLY A 362 -11.33 -10.58 13.83
N TYR A 363 -10.98 -11.13 15.00
CA TYR A 363 -9.93 -12.16 15.11
C TYR A 363 -10.29 -13.29 16.07
N SER A 364 -10.32 -14.51 15.53
CA SER A 364 -10.57 -15.73 16.30
C SER A 364 -9.58 -15.95 17.45
N ALA A 365 -10.11 -16.39 18.59
CA ALA A 365 -9.34 -16.76 19.79
C ALA A 365 -8.37 -17.94 19.60
N ALA A 366 -8.47 -18.67 18.48
CA ALA A 366 -7.56 -19.77 18.15
C ALA A 366 -6.27 -19.32 17.46
N LEU A 367 -6.23 -18.09 16.92
CA LEU A 367 -5.09 -17.59 16.15
C LEU A 367 -3.77 -17.58 16.94
N PRO A 368 -3.71 -17.20 18.24
CA PRO A 368 -2.44 -17.26 19.00
C PRO A 368 -1.82 -18.66 19.03
N GLN A 369 -2.65 -19.70 19.17
CA GLN A 369 -2.19 -21.09 19.13
C GLN A 369 -1.61 -21.44 17.76
N ILE A 370 -2.32 -21.10 16.69
CA ILE A 370 -1.90 -21.41 15.31
C ILE A 370 -0.60 -20.67 14.99
N LEU A 371 -0.52 -19.37 15.29
CA LEU A 371 0.66 -18.53 15.11
C LEU A 371 1.89 -19.16 15.77
N ARG A 372 1.76 -19.57 17.04
CA ARG A 372 2.84 -20.26 17.76
C ARG A 372 3.21 -21.59 17.14
N GLY A 373 2.24 -22.38 16.68
CA GLY A 373 2.46 -23.65 15.99
C GLY A 373 3.25 -23.51 14.70
N VAL A 374 3.11 -22.38 13.98
CA VAL A 374 3.83 -22.10 12.73
C VAL A 374 5.07 -21.22 12.93
N GLY A 375 5.46 -20.93 14.17
CA GLY A 375 6.67 -20.16 14.51
C GLY A 375 6.55 -18.64 14.32
N VAL A 376 5.34 -18.10 14.14
CA VAL A 376 5.09 -16.65 14.06
C VAL A 376 4.86 -16.12 15.48
N ARG A 377 5.67 -15.12 15.88
CA ARG A 377 5.71 -14.65 17.28
C ARG A 377 4.98 -13.32 17.48
N TYR A 378 4.83 -12.55 16.41
CA TYR A 378 4.32 -11.20 16.44
C TYR A 378 3.04 -11.08 15.62
N PHE A 379 2.16 -10.18 16.04
CA PHE A 379 0.90 -9.90 15.38
C PHE A 379 0.68 -8.40 15.29
N THR A 380 0.28 -7.89 14.13
CA THR A 380 -0.09 -6.49 13.96
C THR A 380 -1.43 -6.35 13.26
N THR A 381 -2.25 -5.43 13.75
CA THR A 381 -3.57 -5.13 13.21
C THR A 381 -3.96 -3.67 13.43
N GLN A 382 -5.02 -3.22 12.80
CA GLN A 382 -5.57 -1.89 12.98
C GLN A 382 -7.10 -1.90 13.20
N LYS A 383 -7.84 -2.80 12.55
CA LYS A 383 -9.32 -2.75 12.52
C LYS A 383 -10.02 -2.68 13.89
N MET A 384 -9.40 -3.20 14.95
CA MET A 384 -9.95 -3.15 16.31
C MET A 384 -10.11 -1.71 16.86
N SER A 385 -9.43 -0.71 16.30
CA SER A 385 -9.69 0.70 16.66
C SER A 385 -11.04 1.22 16.15
N TRP A 386 -11.73 0.49 15.28
CA TRP A 386 -13.00 0.92 14.66
C TRP A 386 -14.24 0.39 15.38
N ASN A 387 -14.09 -0.17 16.59
CA ASN A 387 -15.22 -0.59 17.40
C ASN A 387 -16.22 0.57 17.60
N SER A 388 -17.50 0.31 17.36
CA SER A 388 -18.55 1.33 17.44
C SER A 388 -19.09 1.57 18.85
N VAL A 389 -18.90 0.63 19.78
CA VAL A 389 -19.42 0.73 21.15
C VAL A 389 -18.28 0.86 22.17
N ASN A 390 -17.33 -0.07 22.18
CA ASN A 390 -16.25 -0.12 23.15
C ASN A 390 -14.89 0.12 22.49
N ARG A 391 -14.20 1.16 22.94
CA ARG A 391 -12.80 1.39 22.56
C ARG A 391 -11.94 0.21 23.03
N PHE A 392 -11.22 -0.44 22.11
CA PHE A 392 -10.29 -1.50 22.48
C PHE A 392 -9.20 -0.95 23.43
N PRO A 393 -8.86 -1.66 24.53
CA PRO A 393 -8.16 -1.03 25.65
C PRO A 393 -6.63 -0.93 25.51
N TYR A 394 -6.02 -1.47 24.44
CA TYR A 394 -4.56 -1.57 24.30
C TYR A 394 -4.06 -1.26 22.88
N GLN A 395 -2.82 -0.79 22.75
CA GLN A 395 -2.06 -0.75 21.49
C GLN A 395 -0.88 -1.71 21.51
N SER A 396 -0.29 -2.03 22.66
CA SER A 396 0.74 -3.08 22.77
C SER A 396 0.34 -4.03 23.88
N PHE A 397 0.23 -5.32 23.56
CA PHE A 397 -0.29 -6.30 24.50
C PHE A 397 0.15 -7.71 24.13
N VAL A 398 0.13 -8.59 25.13
CA VAL A 398 0.25 -10.04 24.92
C VAL A 398 -1.12 -10.59 24.60
N TRP A 399 -1.29 -11.16 23.41
CA TRP A 399 -2.52 -11.82 23.01
C TRP A 399 -2.45 -13.32 23.33
N GLN A 400 -3.32 -13.76 24.24
CA GLN A 400 -3.42 -15.14 24.70
C GLN A 400 -4.64 -15.84 24.09
N GLY A 401 -4.39 -16.98 23.46
CA GLY A 401 -5.43 -17.87 22.91
C GLY A 401 -6.14 -18.70 23.98
N LEU A 402 -7.15 -19.45 23.56
CA LEU A 402 -7.96 -20.29 24.45
C LEU A 402 -7.16 -21.39 25.16
N ASP A 403 -6.06 -21.84 24.56
CA ASP A 403 -5.17 -22.88 25.09
C ASP A 403 -4.05 -22.33 25.98
N GLY A 404 -3.97 -21.01 26.15
CA GLY A 404 -2.88 -20.34 26.87
C GLY A 404 -1.67 -19.97 26.01
N SER A 405 -1.65 -20.30 24.71
CA SER A 405 -0.60 -19.84 23.79
C SER A 405 -0.61 -18.32 23.69
N ARG A 406 0.58 -17.70 23.65
CA ARG A 406 0.77 -16.24 23.69
C ARG A 406 1.59 -15.74 22.51
N VAL A 407 1.15 -14.63 21.91
CA VAL A 407 1.88 -13.86 20.90
C VAL A 407 1.89 -12.39 21.27
N LEU A 408 2.95 -11.67 20.90
CA LEU A 408 3.05 -10.23 21.14
C LEU A 408 2.31 -9.48 20.02
N ALA A 409 1.35 -8.64 20.40
CA ALA A 409 0.51 -7.90 19.48
C ALA A 409 0.77 -6.39 19.57
N HIS A 410 0.70 -5.73 18.42
CA HIS A 410 0.69 -4.28 18.32
C HIS A 410 -0.47 -3.79 17.43
N MET A 411 -1.14 -2.72 17.85
CA MET A 411 -2.11 -1.97 17.06
C MET A 411 -1.60 -0.57 16.82
N LEU A 412 -1.84 -0.04 15.62
CA LEU A 412 -1.27 1.25 15.21
C LEU A 412 -1.94 2.38 16.00
N PRO A 413 -1.20 3.18 16.78
CA PRO A 413 -1.81 4.20 17.62
C PRO A 413 -2.51 5.30 16.82
N GLU A 414 -2.09 5.57 15.59
CA GLU A 414 -2.76 6.52 14.68
C GLU A 414 -4.19 6.13 14.29
N GLN A 415 -4.60 4.90 14.61
CA GLN A 415 -5.89 4.33 14.26
C GLN A 415 -6.14 4.16 12.74
N ASN A 416 -5.07 4.13 11.95
CA ASN A 416 -5.09 3.84 10.52
C ASN A 416 -3.74 3.21 10.10
N TYR A 417 -3.70 2.63 8.89
CA TYR A 417 -2.49 2.05 8.28
C TYR A 417 -2.06 2.81 7.02
N LEU A 418 -2.54 4.05 6.88
CA LEU A 418 -2.42 4.94 5.72
C LEU A 418 -1.88 6.30 6.17
N SER A 419 -0.84 6.29 7.03
CA SER A 419 -0.38 7.52 7.66
C SER A 419 0.11 8.52 6.62
N SER A 420 -0.36 9.76 6.77
CA SER A 420 0.09 10.92 5.99
C SER A 420 1.56 11.30 6.24
N ALA A 421 2.16 10.75 7.30
CA ALA A 421 3.46 11.12 7.85
C ALA A 421 3.61 12.61 8.24
N MET A 422 2.48 13.31 8.41
CA MET A 422 2.44 14.71 8.79
C MET A 422 2.64 14.91 10.31
N PRO A 423 2.96 16.13 10.77
CA PRO A 423 3.05 16.44 12.20
C PRO A 423 1.83 16.01 13.02
N ARG A 424 0.61 16.09 12.43
CA ARG A 424 -0.62 15.61 13.06
C ARG A 424 -0.62 14.11 13.31
N ALA A 425 -0.09 13.33 12.37
CA ALA A 425 -0.03 11.88 12.46
C ALA A 425 0.93 11.44 13.57
N ILE A 426 2.11 12.08 13.66
CA ILE A 426 3.09 11.80 14.72
C ILE A 426 2.49 12.12 16.11
N LYS A 427 1.81 13.26 16.23
CA LYS A 427 1.10 13.63 17.46
C LYS A 427 -0.01 12.62 17.82
N MET A 428 -0.81 12.20 16.85
CA MET A 428 -1.84 11.17 17.07
C MET A 428 -1.23 9.85 17.53
N ASN A 429 -0.09 9.44 16.96
CA ASN A 429 0.61 8.24 17.40
C ASN A 429 1.04 8.33 18.87
N GLU A 430 1.56 9.48 19.31
CA GLU A 430 1.89 9.70 20.73
C GLU A 430 0.63 9.75 21.60
N GLU A 431 -0.38 10.53 21.24
CA GLU A 431 -1.58 10.78 22.05
C GLU A 431 -2.43 9.52 22.24
N ASN A 432 -2.52 8.67 21.22
CA ASN A 432 -3.33 7.46 21.23
C ASN A 432 -2.58 6.19 21.64
N TYR A 433 -1.29 6.26 21.96
CA TYR A 433 -0.56 5.10 22.48
C TYR A 433 -0.82 4.91 23.98
N TYR A 434 -1.68 3.96 24.38
CA TYR A 434 -2.09 3.82 25.79
C TYR A 434 -0.99 3.21 26.67
N GLU A 435 -0.11 2.41 26.09
CA GLU A 435 1.03 1.84 26.78
C GLU A 435 2.24 2.79 26.84
N LYS A 436 2.09 4.07 26.46
CA LYS A 436 3.12 5.08 26.72
C LYS A 436 3.43 5.16 28.22
N GLY A 437 4.69 4.99 28.57
CA GLY A 437 5.15 4.86 29.97
C GLY A 437 5.30 3.42 30.47
N LYS A 438 4.78 2.43 29.73
CA LYS A 438 5.12 1.00 29.90
C LYS A 438 6.08 0.52 28.82
N SER A 439 5.88 1.02 27.59
CA SER A 439 6.72 0.79 26.43
C SER A 439 7.26 2.11 25.88
N SER A 440 8.44 2.01 25.28
CA SER A 440 9.17 3.11 24.64
C SER A 440 9.12 3.07 23.10
N HIS A 441 8.34 2.16 22.52
CA HIS A 441 8.28 1.93 21.07
C HIS A 441 6.85 1.88 20.54
N ALA A 442 6.58 2.64 19.47
CA ALA A 442 5.33 2.59 18.71
C ALA A 442 5.62 2.41 17.20
N LEU A 443 4.66 1.87 16.44
CA LEU A 443 4.76 1.65 15.00
C LEU A 443 3.81 2.57 14.22
N MET A 444 4.31 3.15 13.13
CA MET A 444 3.53 3.92 12.15
C MET A 444 3.73 3.31 10.76
N LEU A 445 2.61 3.03 10.08
CA LEU A 445 2.59 2.63 8.68
C LEU A 445 2.19 3.83 7.83
N PHE A 446 3.07 4.28 6.94
CA PHE A 446 2.79 5.44 6.08
C PHE A 446 2.63 5.04 4.62
N GLY A 447 1.83 5.81 3.89
CA GLY A 447 1.57 5.63 2.47
C GLY A 447 0.10 5.59 2.11
N ILE A 448 -0.16 5.38 0.82
CA ILE A 448 -1.50 5.20 0.25
C ILE A 448 -1.77 3.71 0.07
N GLY A 449 -3.00 3.28 0.36
CA GLY A 449 -3.41 1.89 0.36
C GLY A 449 -4.91 1.72 0.11
N ASP A 450 -5.46 0.59 0.56
CA ASP A 450 -6.75 0.00 0.15
C ASP A 450 -6.75 -0.37 -1.34
N GLY A 451 -6.46 0.59 -2.20
CA GLY A 451 -6.31 0.43 -3.65
C GLY A 451 -4.89 0.26 -4.17
N GLY A 452 -3.88 0.14 -3.29
CA GLY A 452 -2.46 0.16 -3.63
C GLY A 452 -1.87 1.57 -3.68
N GLY A 453 -0.86 1.79 -4.54
CA GLY A 453 -0.20 3.08 -4.74
C GLY A 453 1.04 3.25 -3.86
N GLY A 454 0.93 2.99 -2.56
CA GLY A 454 2.04 3.02 -1.60
C GLY A 454 2.55 4.42 -1.29
N PRO A 455 3.67 4.56 -0.55
CA PRO A 455 4.27 5.85 -0.26
C PRO A 455 4.64 6.63 -1.54
N GLY A 456 4.51 7.95 -1.48
CA GLY A 456 4.94 8.90 -2.51
C GLY A 456 6.07 9.82 -2.01
N GLU A 457 6.55 10.70 -2.91
CA GLU A 457 7.58 11.70 -2.60
C GLU A 457 7.21 12.51 -1.36
N GLU A 458 5.95 12.90 -1.24
CA GLU A 458 5.43 13.68 -0.12
C GLU A 458 5.62 12.99 1.23
N HIS A 459 5.39 11.68 1.31
CA HIS A 459 5.57 10.93 2.56
C HIS A 459 7.04 10.92 2.99
N LEU A 460 7.93 10.68 2.03
CA LEU A 460 9.38 10.57 2.30
C LEU A 460 9.98 11.93 2.65
N GLU A 461 9.57 13.00 1.97
CA GLU A 461 10.01 14.36 2.26
C GLU A 461 9.52 14.87 3.62
N ARG A 462 8.30 14.50 4.03
CA ARG A 462 7.76 14.79 5.36
C ARG A 462 8.53 14.06 6.46
N ILE A 463 8.79 12.76 6.32
CA ILE A 463 9.53 11.98 7.33
C ILE A 463 10.96 12.51 7.48
N LYS A 464 11.65 12.75 6.36
CA LYS A 464 13.02 13.26 6.33
C LYS A 464 13.19 14.54 7.14
N ARG A 465 12.21 15.44 7.08
CA ARG A 465 12.20 16.70 7.86
C ARG A 465 11.95 16.47 9.34
N GLN A 466 11.19 15.44 9.71
CA GLN A 466 10.64 15.24 11.05
C GLN A 466 11.39 14.22 11.91
N LEU A 467 12.48 13.61 11.41
CA LEU A 467 13.21 12.52 12.09
C LEU A 467 13.47 12.74 13.59
N ASN A 468 13.81 13.96 14.00
CA ASN A 468 14.01 14.28 15.42
C ASN A 468 13.71 15.76 15.69
N MET A 469 12.48 16.21 15.45
CA MET A 469 12.09 17.60 15.75
C MET A 469 11.73 17.79 17.24
N PRO A 470 12.10 18.92 17.87
CA PRO A 470 11.65 19.27 19.21
C PRO A 470 10.13 19.34 19.30
N GLU A 471 9.63 18.92 20.47
CA GLU A 471 8.19 18.88 20.76
C GLU A 471 7.38 17.95 19.82
N GLN A 472 8.08 16.99 19.20
CA GLN A 472 7.55 15.76 18.61
C GLN A 472 8.35 14.56 19.17
N ILE A 473 7.76 13.37 19.18
CA ILE A 473 8.53 12.13 19.41
C ILE A 473 9.47 11.86 18.23
N PRO A 474 10.71 11.38 18.46
CA PRO A 474 11.61 11.04 17.38
C PRO A 474 11.08 9.89 16.53
N ILE A 475 11.47 9.90 15.27
CA ILE A 475 11.07 8.95 14.25
C ILE A 475 12.32 8.23 13.74
N VAL A 476 12.23 6.91 13.63
CA VAL A 476 13.23 6.07 12.98
C VAL A 476 12.58 5.29 11.85
N GLN A 477 13.22 5.20 10.69
CA GLN A 477 12.76 4.28 9.64
C GLN A 477 13.41 2.92 9.84
N GLU A 478 12.58 1.89 10.05
CA GLU A 478 13.06 0.52 10.26
C GLU A 478 11.99 -0.53 9.93
N THR A 479 12.44 -1.77 9.76
CA THR A 479 11.56 -2.93 9.52
C THR A 479 10.60 -3.18 10.68
N THR A 480 9.43 -3.75 10.39
CA THR A 480 8.49 -4.22 11.42
C THR A 480 9.12 -5.29 12.33
N SER A 481 9.95 -6.18 11.78
CA SER A 481 10.73 -7.14 12.57
C SER A 481 11.61 -6.45 13.63
N ALA A 482 12.28 -5.35 13.26
CA ALA A 482 13.15 -4.59 14.17
C ALA A 482 12.34 -3.90 15.27
N PHE A 483 11.20 -3.30 14.91
CA PHE A 483 10.26 -2.73 15.88
C PHE A 483 9.80 -3.77 16.91
N PHE A 484 9.30 -4.93 16.45
CA PHE A 484 8.81 -5.97 17.35
C PHE A 484 9.94 -6.59 18.20
N ALA A 485 11.15 -6.71 17.68
CA ALA A 485 12.30 -7.17 18.46
C ALA A 485 12.60 -6.24 19.65
N LYS A 486 12.42 -4.92 19.49
CA LYS A 486 12.55 -3.97 20.60
C LYS A 486 11.38 -4.08 21.58
N LEU A 487 10.14 -4.12 21.07
CA LEU A 487 8.93 -4.27 21.89
C LEU A 487 8.94 -5.56 22.72
N ALA A 488 9.48 -6.65 22.18
CA ALA A 488 9.62 -7.93 22.90
C ALA A 488 10.51 -7.83 24.15
N GLY A 489 11.46 -6.89 24.18
CA GLY A 489 12.26 -6.60 25.39
C GLY A 489 11.45 -5.99 26.54
N GLU A 490 10.22 -5.52 26.26
CA GLU A 490 9.32 -4.88 27.21
C GLU A 490 8.05 -5.72 27.46
N GLU A 491 7.97 -6.94 26.93
CA GLU A 491 6.78 -7.81 26.94
C GLU A 491 6.19 -8.01 28.35
N GLU A 492 7.04 -8.20 29.36
CA GLU A 492 6.61 -8.44 30.76
C GLU A 492 5.84 -7.25 31.38
N ARG A 493 6.00 -6.04 30.82
CA ARG A 493 5.31 -4.82 31.28
C ARG A 493 3.97 -4.61 30.60
N LEU A 494 3.70 -5.35 29.52
CA LEU A 494 2.52 -5.15 28.68
C LEU A 494 1.29 -5.87 29.26
N PRO A 495 0.09 -5.32 29.05
CA PRO A 495 -1.15 -5.99 29.43
C PRO A 495 -1.39 -7.25 28.60
N CYS A 496 -2.26 -8.13 29.10
CA CYS A 496 -2.67 -9.36 28.40
C CYS A 496 -4.13 -9.26 27.96
N TRP A 497 -4.41 -9.57 26.70
CA TRP A 497 -5.76 -9.81 26.19
C TRP A 497 -5.98 -11.31 26.01
N THR A 498 -7.02 -11.88 26.62
CA THR A 498 -7.31 -13.32 26.53
C THR A 498 -8.56 -13.57 25.71
N GLY A 499 -8.46 -14.46 24.72
CA GLY A 499 -9.57 -14.88 23.89
C GLY A 499 -9.70 -14.10 22.58
N GLU A 500 -10.93 -13.99 22.10
CA GLU A 500 -11.27 -13.38 20.82
C GLU A 500 -11.03 -11.86 20.84
N MET A 501 -10.55 -11.28 19.74
CA MET A 501 -10.66 -9.84 19.51
C MET A 501 -11.90 -9.58 18.67
N TYR A 502 -13.03 -9.42 19.35
CA TYR A 502 -14.33 -9.22 18.74
C TYR A 502 -14.48 -7.79 18.19
N LEU A 503 -14.63 -7.67 16.87
CA LEU A 503 -14.86 -6.38 16.22
C LEU A 503 -16.34 -6.00 16.32
N GLU A 504 -16.63 -4.92 17.04
CA GLU A 504 -17.97 -4.38 17.22
C GLU A 504 -18.39 -3.49 16.03
N TYR A 505 -18.11 -3.97 14.82
CA TYR A 505 -18.37 -3.32 13.55
C TYR A 505 -18.51 -4.38 12.45
N HIS A 506 -19.07 -4.01 11.30
CA HIS A 506 -19.18 -4.89 10.13
C HIS A 506 -19.87 -6.26 10.36
N GLN A 507 -20.75 -6.43 11.37
CA GLN A 507 -21.35 -7.74 11.68
C GLN A 507 -22.22 -8.31 10.54
N GLY A 508 -22.73 -7.46 9.64
CA GLY A 508 -23.45 -7.90 8.44
C GLY A 508 -22.61 -8.76 7.48
N THR A 509 -21.28 -8.68 7.59
CA THR A 509 -20.35 -9.49 6.81
C THR A 509 -20.43 -10.98 7.16
N LEU A 510 -20.95 -11.34 8.34
CA LEU A 510 -21.14 -12.74 8.74
C LEU A 510 -22.25 -13.45 7.93
N THR A 511 -23.20 -12.70 7.35
CA THR A 511 -24.38 -13.26 6.67
C THR A 511 -24.48 -12.95 5.18
N THR A 512 -23.99 -11.78 4.74
CA THR A 512 -24.01 -11.41 3.31
C THR A 512 -23.25 -12.43 2.45
N GLN A 513 -23.57 -12.49 1.15
CA GLN A 513 -22.93 -13.42 0.20
C GLN A 513 -22.92 -14.88 0.67
N ALA A 514 -24.04 -15.36 1.23
CA ALA A 514 -24.20 -16.72 1.75
C ALA A 514 -23.81 -17.82 0.73
N ARG A 515 -24.03 -17.58 -0.58
CA ARG A 515 -23.55 -18.46 -1.65
C ARG A 515 -22.04 -18.65 -1.61
N ASN A 516 -21.29 -17.54 -1.48
CA ASN A 516 -19.83 -17.56 -1.46
C ASN A 516 -19.31 -18.31 -0.23
N LYS A 517 -19.90 -18.05 0.94
CA LYS A 517 -19.60 -18.74 2.20
C LYS A 517 -19.89 -20.25 2.12
N LYS A 518 -21.00 -20.64 1.50
CA LYS A 518 -21.35 -22.06 1.24
C LYS A 518 -20.31 -22.73 0.34
N TRP A 519 -19.86 -22.04 -0.70
CA TRP A 519 -18.80 -22.55 -1.58
C TRP A 519 -17.48 -22.73 -0.83
N ASN A 520 -17.04 -21.75 -0.05
CA ASN A 520 -15.85 -21.88 0.79
C ASN A 520 -15.93 -23.13 1.67
N ARG A 521 -17.01 -23.30 2.43
CA ARG A 521 -17.18 -24.49 3.29
C ARG A 521 -17.17 -25.81 2.50
N ARG A 522 -17.82 -25.84 1.33
CA ARG A 522 -17.81 -27.01 0.43
C ARG A 522 -16.40 -27.32 -0.08
N MET A 523 -15.60 -26.31 -0.38
CA MET A 523 -14.22 -26.48 -0.83
C MET A 523 -13.32 -27.00 0.27
N GLU A 524 -13.40 -26.45 1.48
CA GLU A 524 -12.65 -26.94 2.63
C GLU A 524 -12.90 -28.44 2.87
N LEU A 525 -14.17 -28.87 2.89
CA LEU A 525 -14.54 -30.27 3.05
C LEU A 525 -14.08 -31.12 1.86
N SER A 526 -14.24 -30.61 0.64
CA SER A 526 -13.87 -31.30 -0.60
C SER A 526 -12.37 -31.54 -0.71
N LEU A 527 -11.55 -30.57 -0.30
CA LEU A 527 -10.11 -30.64 -0.26
C LEU A 527 -9.65 -31.64 0.80
N ARG A 528 -10.20 -31.55 2.02
CA ARG A 528 -9.94 -32.53 3.08
C ARG A 528 -10.18 -33.96 2.60
N ASP A 529 -11.35 -34.21 2.01
CA ASP A 529 -11.73 -35.55 1.55
C ASP A 529 -10.84 -35.99 0.37
N ALA A 530 -10.48 -35.09 -0.54
CA ALA A 530 -9.58 -35.37 -1.66
C ALA A 530 -8.15 -35.72 -1.19
N GLU A 531 -7.62 -34.99 -0.22
CA GLU A 531 -6.30 -35.25 0.37
C GLU A 531 -6.29 -36.58 1.12
N LEU A 532 -7.27 -36.83 1.99
CA LEU A 532 -7.40 -38.08 2.74
C LEU A 532 -7.44 -39.29 1.81
N LEU A 533 -8.32 -39.25 0.80
CA LEU A 533 -8.43 -40.32 -0.19
C LEU A 533 -7.16 -40.47 -1.03
N SER A 534 -6.44 -39.37 -1.29
CA SER A 534 -5.19 -39.43 -2.05
C SER A 534 -4.08 -40.11 -1.26
N VAL A 535 -3.94 -39.82 0.04
CA VAL A 535 -3.00 -40.51 0.93
C VAL A 535 -3.34 -41.99 1.05
N MET A 536 -4.63 -42.33 1.22
CA MET A 536 -5.06 -43.74 1.27
C MET A 536 -4.80 -44.48 -0.04
N ALA A 537 -5.08 -43.86 -1.19
CA ALA A 537 -4.85 -44.48 -2.49
C ALA A 537 -3.35 -44.67 -2.80
N GLU A 538 -2.49 -43.77 -2.33
CA GLU A 538 -1.05 -43.95 -2.41
C GLU A 538 -0.60 -45.15 -1.57
N ALA A 539 -1.02 -45.19 -0.31
CA ALA A 539 -0.64 -46.26 0.62
C ALA A 539 -1.18 -47.65 0.21
N LEU A 540 -2.43 -47.74 -0.25
CA LEU A 540 -3.10 -49.03 -0.51
C LEU A 540 -3.00 -49.49 -1.96
N ALA A 541 -2.93 -48.56 -2.91
CA ALA A 541 -3.01 -48.86 -4.33
C ALA A 541 -1.79 -48.41 -5.14
N GLY A 542 -0.81 -47.74 -4.51
CA GLY A 542 0.40 -47.22 -5.16
C GLY A 542 0.13 -46.02 -6.08
N LYS A 543 -1.03 -45.37 -5.94
CA LYS A 543 -1.40 -44.24 -6.80
C LYS A 543 -0.89 -42.92 -6.23
N ALA A 544 0.16 -42.37 -6.85
CA ALA A 544 0.85 -41.16 -6.40
C ALA A 544 -0.06 -40.00 -5.98
N TYR A 545 0.29 -39.36 -4.86
CA TYR A 545 -0.42 -38.20 -4.33
C TYR A 545 -0.36 -37.00 -5.30
N PRO A 546 -1.49 -36.36 -5.66
CA PRO A 546 -1.54 -35.31 -6.68
C PRO A 546 -1.16 -33.94 -6.09
N ALA A 547 0.08 -33.80 -5.59
CA ALA A 547 0.53 -32.63 -4.83
C ALA A 547 0.33 -31.30 -5.57
N ALA A 548 0.81 -31.22 -6.82
CA ALA A 548 0.78 -29.97 -7.58
C ALA A 548 -0.65 -29.47 -7.85
N GLU A 549 -1.56 -30.39 -8.21
CA GLU A 549 -2.95 -30.04 -8.49
C GLU A 549 -3.70 -29.62 -7.21
N LEU A 550 -3.47 -30.31 -6.09
CA LEU A 550 -4.08 -29.93 -4.80
C LEU A 550 -3.54 -28.60 -4.28
N GLU A 551 -2.24 -28.33 -4.44
CA GLU A 551 -1.63 -27.05 -4.07
C GLU A 551 -2.21 -25.89 -4.88
N GLU A 552 -2.40 -26.07 -6.20
CA GLU A 552 -3.03 -25.09 -7.08
C GLU A 552 -4.46 -24.75 -6.60
N ILE A 553 -5.28 -25.78 -6.35
CA ILE A 553 -6.66 -25.60 -5.89
C ILE A 553 -6.70 -24.96 -4.50
N TRP A 554 -5.81 -25.38 -3.58
CA TRP A 554 -5.72 -24.75 -2.26
C TRP A 554 -5.41 -23.27 -2.36
N LYS A 555 -4.35 -22.87 -3.08
CA LYS A 555 -3.96 -21.46 -3.21
C LYS A 555 -5.10 -20.60 -3.76
N GLU A 556 -5.88 -21.13 -4.70
CA GLU A 556 -7.05 -20.45 -5.24
C GLU A 556 -8.22 -20.35 -4.25
N VAL A 557 -8.50 -21.41 -3.47
CA VAL A 557 -9.49 -21.33 -2.38
C VAL A 557 -9.08 -20.29 -1.34
N LEU A 558 -7.80 -20.27 -0.96
CA LEU A 558 -7.26 -19.31 0.00
C LEU A 558 -7.33 -17.87 -0.51
N LEU A 559 -7.13 -17.64 -1.82
CA LEU A 559 -7.37 -16.34 -2.44
C LEU A 559 -8.79 -15.84 -2.18
N TYR A 560 -9.80 -16.71 -2.33
CA TYR A 560 -11.19 -16.32 -2.08
C TYR A 560 -11.56 -16.22 -0.61
N GLN A 561 -10.65 -16.54 0.31
CA GLN A 561 -10.79 -16.27 1.74
C GLN A 561 -10.32 -14.86 2.14
N PHE A 562 -9.83 -14.06 1.19
CA PHE A 562 -9.47 -12.65 1.40
C PHE A 562 -10.58 -11.87 2.12
N HIS A 563 -10.21 -10.92 2.98
CA HIS A 563 -11.12 -10.24 3.91
C HIS A 563 -12.20 -9.37 3.24
N ASP A 564 -12.13 -9.08 1.94
CA ASP A 564 -13.25 -8.48 1.20
C ASP A 564 -14.04 -9.42 0.29
N ILE A 565 -13.50 -10.61 0.02
CA ILE A 565 -14.14 -11.60 -0.85
C ILE A 565 -15.04 -12.53 -0.02
N LEU A 566 -14.51 -13.17 1.02
CA LEU A 566 -15.27 -14.13 1.81
C LEU A 566 -16.34 -13.47 2.70
N PRO A 567 -16.03 -12.36 3.41
CA PRO A 567 -17.00 -11.64 4.22
C PRO A 567 -18.10 -11.01 3.37
N GLY A 568 -17.83 -10.77 2.08
CA GLY A 568 -18.87 -10.44 1.12
C GLY A 568 -19.10 -8.94 0.94
N SER A 569 -18.02 -8.15 0.92
CA SER A 569 -17.96 -6.69 0.79
C SER A 569 -17.45 -6.17 -0.56
N SER A 570 -17.14 -7.05 -1.52
CA SER A 570 -16.74 -6.71 -2.90
C SER A 570 -17.89 -6.38 -3.87
N ILE A 571 -17.56 -5.89 -5.09
CA ILE A 571 -18.52 -5.68 -6.20
C ILE A 571 -19.02 -6.99 -6.83
N GLY A 572 -20.15 -6.92 -7.55
CA GLY A 572 -20.80 -8.08 -8.18
C GLY A 572 -19.89 -8.93 -9.07
N ARG A 573 -19.03 -8.28 -9.89
CA ARG A 573 -18.09 -8.96 -10.79
C ARG A 573 -17.14 -9.92 -10.06
N VAL A 574 -16.75 -9.60 -8.82
CA VAL A 574 -15.89 -10.48 -8.00
C VAL A 574 -16.60 -11.78 -7.63
N TYR A 575 -17.90 -11.72 -7.33
CA TYR A 575 -18.69 -12.91 -7.01
C TYR A 575 -19.07 -13.76 -8.21
N ASP A 576 -19.21 -13.15 -9.38
CA ASP A 576 -19.45 -13.88 -10.63
C ASP A 576 -18.21 -14.70 -11.01
N VAL A 577 -17.02 -14.08 -10.90
CA VAL A 577 -15.74 -14.77 -11.15
C VAL A 577 -15.50 -15.88 -10.12
N SER A 578 -15.58 -15.58 -8.82
CA SER A 578 -15.32 -16.59 -7.79
C SER A 578 -16.29 -17.77 -7.87
N ARG A 579 -17.58 -17.53 -8.17
CA ARG A 579 -18.54 -18.61 -8.40
C ARG A 579 -18.10 -19.55 -9.52
N ALA A 580 -17.78 -19.02 -10.70
CA ALA A 580 -17.39 -19.84 -11.84
C ALA A 580 -16.13 -20.66 -11.52
N ARG A 581 -15.19 -20.06 -10.79
CA ARG A 581 -13.96 -20.73 -10.36
C ARG A 581 -14.21 -21.81 -9.30
N TYR A 582 -15.10 -21.60 -8.34
CA TYR A 582 -15.53 -22.64 -7.40
C TYR A 582 -16.14 -23.86 -8.11
N GLU A 583 -16.98 -23.65 -9.12
CA GLU A 583 -17.59 -24.74 -9.89
C GLU A 583 -16.52 -25.58 -10.61
N ILE A 584 -15.50 -24.93 -11.18
CA ILE A 584 -14.34 -25.61 -11.82
C ILE A 584 -13.53 -26.40 -10.78
N MET A 585 -13.17 -25.78 -9.66
CA MET A 585 -12.40 -26.43 -8.60
C MET A 585 -13.15 -27.64 -8.00
N ASP A 586 -14.45 -27.51 -7.74
CA ASP A 586 -15.28 -28.62 -7.25
C ASP A 586 -15.29 -29.81 -8.21
N GLY A 587 -15.41 -29.54 -9.52
CA GLY A 587 -15.36 -30.55 -10.57
C GLY A 587 -14.02 -31.31 -10.58
N ARG A 588 -12.90 -30.59 -10.48
CA ARG A 588 -11.54 -31.18 -10.38
C ARG A 588 -11.42 -32.06 -9.14
N LEU A 589 -11.82 -31.55 -7.97
CA LEU A 589 -11.77 -32.32 -6.71
C LEU A 589 -12.66 -33.56 -6.75
N ALA A 590 -13.85 -33.47 -7.36
CA ALA A 590 -14.72 -34.63 -7.55
C ALA A 590 -14.06 -35.69 -8.46
N GLY A 591 -13.36 -35.26 -9.51
CA GLY A 591 -12.55 -36.12 -10.37
C GLY A 591 -11.44 -36.84 -9.60
N ILE A 592 -10.68 -36.10 -8.79
CA ILE A 592 -9.63 -36.67 -7.91
C ILE A 592 -10.26 -37.72 -6.99
N ARG A 593 -11.28 -37.36 -6.19
CA ARG A 593 -11.90 -38.28 -5.22
C ARG A 593 -12.40 -39.55 -5.88
N ARG A 594 -13.11 -39.45 -7.02
CA ARG A 594 -13.58 -40.63 -7.78
C ARG A 594 -12.42 -41.50 -8.22
N ALA A 595 -11.40 -40.90 -8.81
CA ALA A 595 -10.22 -41.62 -9.27
C ALA A 595 -9.46 -42.30 -8.12
N ARG A 596 -9.45 -41.73 -6.92
CA ARG A 596 -8.86 -42.34 -5.71
C ARG A 596 -9.71 -43.49 -5.18
N LEU A 597 -11.01 -43.29 -5.04
CA LEU A 597 -11.95 -44.34 -4.61
C LEU A 597 -11.90 -45.56 -5.52
N CYS A 598 -11.89 -45.38 -6.85
CA CYS A 598 -11.76 -46.50 -7.79
C CYS A 598 -10.43 -47.26 -7.61
N SER A 599 -9.35 -46.57 -7.23
CA SER A 599 -8.03 -47.21 -7.06
C SER A 599 -7.93 -47.95 -5.73
N ILE A 600 -8.56 -47.43 -4.68
CA ILE A 600 -8.67 -48.13 -3.39
C ILE A 600 -9.58 -49.35 -3.55
N GLY A 601 -10.75 -49.17 -4.19
CA GLY A 601 -11.74 -50.23 -4.40
C GLY A 601 -11.30 -51.33 -5.37
N SER A 602 -10.24 -51.15 -6.16
CA SER A 602 -9.66 -52.25 -6.96
C SER A 602 -8.70 -53.14 -6.16
N ARG A 603 -8.44 -52.80 -4.89
CA ARG A 603 -7.55 -53.54 -3.97
C ARG A 603 -8.29 -54.24 -2.84
N ILE A 604 -9.58 -53.91 -2.65
CA ILE A 604 -10.53 -54.55 -1.74
C ILE A 604 -11.41 -55.45 -2.58
#